data_AF-A0A3N2PV99-F1
#
_entry.id   AF-A0A3N2PV99-F1
#
_cell.length_a   1.000
_cell.length_b   1.000
_cell.length_c   1.000
_cell.angle_alpha   90.00
_cell.angle_beta   90.00
_cell.angle_gamma   90.00
#
_symmetry.space_group_name_H-M   'P 1'
#
loop_
_entity.id
_entity.type
_entity.pdbx_description
1 polymer ?
#
loop_
_entity_poly.entity_id
_entity_poly.type
_entity_poly.pdbx_seq_one_letter_code
_entity_poly.pdbx_strand_id
1 'polypeptide(L)'
;MCTSMIKSKFLSNPEDIGIVAVGFSGGQCKPGVDAAPKALIESGLLTQLREELGYKLHGDDEVHLYSDLAPAEDPPHRNMKNPRAVSAVTERIAQQVHHHASQGRMVLTLGGDHSIAIGTLAGSAKATRERLGREMAVIWVDAHADINTPETSDSGNIHGMPVAFATGLAREENPDGPFGWLHKDHLVSTSKLVYIALRDVDAPEKRILRENGIRAFSMHDIDRHGIGRVMEMALAHIGNDTPIHLSFDVDALDPLWAPSTGTPVRGGLTLREGDYICECVHETGSLVAVDLVEVNPTLADERDVGAHETVRAGCSIVRPPSSSPTTKTNHITTLTTRPPRPLDRLFLCSPFLYHRRHHRHHRPSLPHIHNLIMASTVAESVLYERRPVKTHRYQWPGVQLNIWILIMLVASCFLIGSFAIFIQVQEQLLLPIPWYFPYLVTVASLTLAYILLLLYLIFNRRLLPAIVMIGAFVLFVLWMVGLVVIAVQLFGPTGSVQGSCDVAVFSFNPTGPSLHTLAWLQQRAVCQTWQAAFAFSIVGALFLVWIMVMAYQVFVTA
;
A
#
# COMPACT_ATOMS: atom_id res chain seq x y z
N MET A 1 -24.39 23.74 -14.00
CA MET A 1 -24.72 23.42 -12.59
C MET A 1 -24.74 21.91 -12.48
N CYS A 2 -23.65 21.32 -12.00
CA CYS A 2 -23.55 19.88 -11.77
C CYS A 2 -23.56 19.65 -10.26
N THR A 3 -24.72 19.89 -9.63
CA THR A 3 -24.92 19.49 -8.24
C THR A 3 -25.03 17.96 -8.20
N SER A 4 -24.30 17.34 -7.26
CA SER A 4 -24.30 15.90 -7.03
C SER A 4 -25.71 15.31 -7.16
N MET A 5 -25.87 14.23 -7.95
CA MET A 5 -27.14 13.49 -8.06
C MET A 5 -27.56 12.84 -6.73
N ILE A 6 -26.71 12.87 -5.70
CA ILE A 6 -26.89 12.20 -4.42
C ILE A 6 -27.46 13.18 -3.41
N LYS A 7 -28.72 12.96 -3.01
CA LYS A 7 -29.39 13.79 -2.02
C LYS A 7 -28.83 13.50 -0.62
N SER A 8 -28.24 14.51 0.02
CA SER A 8 -27.84 14.40 1.43
C SER A 8 -29.05 14.17 2.33
N LYS A 9 -28.89 13.28 3.32
CA LYS A 9 -29.90 12.93 4.32
C LYS A 9 -29.85 13.82 5.56
N PHE A 10 -28.66 14.34 5.90
CA PHE A 10 -28.38 14.94 7.22
C PHE A 10 -27.85 16.38 7.17
N LEU A 11 -27.40 16.84 6.00
CA LEU A 11 -26.93 18.20 5.79
C LEU A 11 -28.10 19.11 5.39
N SER A 12 -28.22 20.26 6.07
CA SER A 12 -29.21 21.29 5.70
C SER A 12 -28.76 22.10 4.49
N ASN A 13 -27.45 22.26 4.31
CA ASN A 13 -26.82 23.00 3.22
C ASN A 13 -25.79 22.10 2.53
N PRO A 14 -26.24 21.10 1.72
CA PRO A 14 -25.34 20.11 1.11
C PRO A 14 -24.44 20.68 0.01
N GLU A 15 -24.70 21.91 -0.47
CA GLU A 15 -23.86 22.62 -1.44
C GLU A 15 -22.74 23.44 -0.76
N ASP A 16 -22.75 23.52 0.58
CA ASP A 16 -21.82 24.30 1.37
C ASP A 16 -20.84 23.37 2.11
N ILE A 17 -19.54 23.66 2.00
CA ILE A 17 -18.47 22.96 2.71
C ILE A 17 -17.81 23.94 3.67
N GLY A 18 -17.72 23.57 4.95
CA GLY A 18 -16.83 24.22 5.92
C GLY A 18 -15.44 23.63 5.81
N ILE A 19 -14.44 24.47 5.52
CA ILE A 19 -13.03 24.10 5.48
C ILE A 19 -12.42 24.42 6.84
N VAL A 20 -11.70 23.45 7.41
CA VAL A 20 -10.90 23.67 8.61
C VAL A 20 -9.48 23.20 8.29
N ALA A 21 -8.59 24.14 7.95
CA ALA A 21 -7.20 23.86 7.63
C ALA A 21 -6.33 23.93 8.89
N VAL A 22 -5.85 22.77 9.35
CA VAL A 22 -5.21 22.58 10.67
C VAL A 22 -3.74 22.20 10.47
N GLY A 23 -2.83 23.17 10.56
CA GLY A 23 -1.39 22.92 10.52
C GLY A 23 -0.85 22.60 11.91
N PHE A 24 -1.04 21.36 12.37
CA PHE A 24 -0.66 20.93 13.72
C PHE A 24 0.21 19.67 13.71
N SER A 25 1.31 19.69 14.47
CA SER A 25 2.25 18.57 14.58
C SER A 25 2.51 18.15 16.04
N GLY A 26 1.79 18.69 17.01
CA GLY A 26 2.09 18.54 18.43
C GLY A 26 1.75 17.16 19.01
N GLY A 27 0.97 16.34 18.31
CA GLY A 27 0.59 14.99 18.70
C GLY A 27 1.67 13.93 18.48
N GLN A 28 2.76 14.28 17.78
CA GLN A 28 3.84 13.37 17.42
C GLN A 28 5.21 14.08 17.40
N CYS A 29 6.28 13.37 17.00
CA CYS A 29 7.67 13.86 17.16
C CYS A 29 8.36 14.31 15.86
N LYS A 30 7.80 14.02 14.69
CA LYS A 30 8.36 14.35 13.38
C LYS A 30 7.85 15.72 12.91
N PRO A 31 8.72 16.66 12.51
CA PRO A 31 8.25 17.95 12.00
C PRO A 31 7.57 17.82 10.63
N GLY A 32 6.80 18.84 10.25
CA GLY A 32 6.41 19.14 8.87
C GLY A 32 5.07 18.61 8.40
N VAL A 33 4.37 17.80 9.20
CA VAL A 33 2.96 17.45 8.96
C VAL A 33 2.05 18.68 9.08
N ASP A 34 2.46 19.69 9.84
CA ASP A 34 1.83 21.01 9.94
C ASP A 34 1.83 21.81 8.61
N ALA A 35 2.73 21.48 7.67
CA ALA A 35 2.77 22.10 6.35
C ALA A 35 1.74 21.51 5.36
N ALA A 36 1.10 20.40 5.70
CA ALA A 36 0.22 19.66 4.80
C ALA A 36 -1.01 20.43 4.30
N PRO A 37 -1.76 21.18 5.15
CA PRO A 37 -2.94 21.88 4.67
C PRO A 37 -2.58 22.90 3.59
N LYS A 38 -1.46 23.62 3.78
CA LYS A 38 -0.94 24.56 2.80
C LYS A 38 -0.58 23.86 1.48
N ALA A 39 0.15 22.75 1.54
CA ALA A 39 0.54 21.99 0.35
C ALA A 39 -0.68 21.45 -0.43
N LEU A 40 -1.71 20.95 0.27
CA LEU A 40 -2.96 20.50 -0.33
C LEU A 40 -3.71 21.65 -1.01
N ILE A 41 -3.79 22.81 -0.37
CA ILE A 41 -4.42 24.01 -0.94
C ILE A 41 -3.66 24.51 -2.17
N GLU A 42 -2.33 24.63 -2.09
CA GLU A 42 -1.46 25.08 -3.19
C GLU A 42 -1.49 24.13 -4.40
N SER A 43 -1.77 22.84 -4.18
CA SER A 43 -1.97 21.87 -5.26
C SER A 43 -3.28 22.06 -6.05
N GLY A 44 -4.15 22.98 -5.62
CA GLY A 44 -5.38 23.36 -6.30
C GLY A 44 -6.64 22.69 -5.78
N LEU A 45 -6.60 22.01 -4.62
CA LEU A 45 -7.75 21.30 -4.05
C LEU A 45 -8.98 22.20 -3.91
N LEU A 46 -8.84 23.37 -3.29
CA LEU A 46 -9.97 24.28 -3.05
C LEU A 46 -10.53 24.86 -4.37
N THR A 47 -9.65 25.15 -5.33
CA THR A 47 -10.05 25.58 -6.67
C THR A 47 -10.90 24.51 -7.36
N GLN A 48 -10.49 23.24 -7.28
CA GLN A 48 -11.27 22.13 -7.86
C GLN A 48 -12.64 21.98 -7.17
N LEU A 49 -12.70 22.06 -5.83
CA LEU A 49 -13.98 21.98 -5.10
C LEU A 49 -14.94 23.11 -5.50
N ARG A 50 -14.43 24.34 -5.69
CA ARG A 50 -15.23 25.51 -6.05
C ARG A 50 -15.62 25.54 -7.52
N GLU A 51 -14.65 25.39 -8.42
CA GLU A 51 -14.83 25.65 -9.86
C GLU A 51 -15.30 24.41 -10.62
N GLU A 52 -14.79 23.22 -10.28
CA GLU A 52 -15.17 21.97 -10.97
C GLU A 52 -16.42 21.33 -10.36
N LEU A 53 -16.50 21.29 -9.03
CA LEU A 53 -17.60 20.62 -8.30
C LEU A 53 -18.72 21.58 -7.89
N GLY A 54 -18.48 22.89 -7.89
CA GLY A 54 -19.49 23.90 -7.61
C GLY A 54 -19.86 24.07 -6.13
N TYR A 55 -19.01 23.63 -5.20
CA TYR A 55 -19.25 23.81 -3.77
C TYR A 55 -18.98 25.26 -3.33
N LYS A 56 -19.78 25.73 -2.38
CA LYS A 56 -19.53 27.00 -1.67
C LYS A 56 -18.67 26.72 -0.44
N LEU A 57 -17.44 27.21 -0.48
CA LEU A 57 -16.47 27.02 0.61
C LEU A 57 -16.64 28.12 1.64
N HIS A 58 -16.48 27.77 2.91
CA HIS A 58 -16.50 28.68 4.07
C HIS A 58 -15.33 28.34 4.99
N GLY A 59 -14.61 29.34 5.52
CA GLY A 59 -13.45 29.11 6.39
C GLY A 59 -12.17 28.72 5.64
N ASP A 60 -12.11 29.01 4.34
CA ASP A 60 -10.98 28.71 3.46
C ASP A 60 -9.95 29.87 3.33
N ASP A 61 -10.03 30.84 4.23
CA ASP A 61 -9.25 32.08 4.22
C ASP A 61 -7.86 31.94 4.87
N GLU A 62 -7.68 31.01 5.80
CA GLU A 62 -6.41 30.85 6.52
C GLU A 62 -6.10 29.38 6.87
N VAL A 63 -4.81 29.05 6.92
CA VAL A 63 -4.32 27.82 7.55
C VAL A 63 -3.96 28.13 8.99
N HIS A 64 -4.62 27.47 9.95
CA HIS A 64 -4.39 27.71 11.37
C HIS A 64 -3.23 26.85 11.90
N LEU A 65 -2.17 27.50 12.39
CA LEU A 65 -1.01 26.84 12.99
C LEU A 65 -1.10 26.68 14.52
N TYR A 66 -2.04 27.40 15.16
CA TYR A 66 -2.32 27.37 16.61
C TYR A 66 -1.10 27.57 17.53
N SER A 67 -0.04 28.21 17.03
CA SER A 67 1.19 28.46 17.80
C SER A 67 0.94 29.35 19.04
N ASP A 68 -0.14 30.13 19.03
CA ASP A 68 -0.59 30.99 20.13
C ASP A 68 -1.21 30.21 21.30
N LEU A 69 -1.67 28.98 21.06
CA LEU A 69 -2.26 28.11 22.08
C LEU A 69 -1.22 27.21 22.79
N ALA A 70 0.02 27.21 22.32
CA ALA A 70 1.09 26.44 22.93
C ALA A 70 1.45 27.03 24.32
N PRO A 71 1.34 26.26 25.42
CA PRO A 71 1.72 26.73 26.73
C PRO A 71 3.24 26.91 26.85
N ALA A 72 3.67 27.80 27.74
CA ALA A 72 5.10 28.03 28.00
C ALA A 72 5.83 26.78 28.51
N GLU A 73 5.13 25.94 29.28
CA GLU A 73 5.60 24.64 29.75
C GLU A 73 4.50 23.58 29.60
N ASP A 74 4.86 22.43 29.02
CA ASP A 74 3.97 21.28 28.83
C ASP A 74 4.63 19.98 29.31
N PRO A 75 4.75 19.79 30.63
CA PRO A 75 5.34 18.56 31.16
C PRO A 75 4.49 17.35 30.78
N PRO A 76 5.11 16.18 30.50
CA PRO A 76 4.37 14.96 30.25
C PRO A 76 3.36 14.64 31.35
N HIS A 77 2.17 14.21 30.97
CA HIS A 77 1.09 13.85 31.89
C HIS A 77 0.53 12.50 31.49
N ARG A 78 0.46 11.55 32.44
CA ARG A 78 0.00 10.17 32.19
C ARG A 78 0.66 9.54 30.96
N ASN A 79 1.98 9.69 30.83
CA ASN A 79 2.78 9.18 29.70
C ASN A 79 2.52 9.87 28.34
N MET A 80 1.59 10.83 28.25
CA MET A 80 1.41 11.66 27.06
C MET A 80 2.49 12.74 26.95
N LYS A 81 2.96 12.98 25.73
CA LYS A 81 3.81 14.12 25.37
C LYS A 81 2.95 15.29 24.89
N ASN A 82 3.32 16.50 25.30
CA ASN A 82 2.63 17.75 24.97
C ASN A 82 1.09 17.74 25.19
N PRO A 83 0.58 17.18 26.31
CA PRO A 83 -0.85 16.99 26.51
C PRO A 83 -1.65 18.30 26.61
N ARG A 84 -1.09 19.37 27.16
CA ARG A 84 -1.81 20.64 27.31
C ARG A 84 -1.93 21.36 25.96
N ALA A 85 -0.87 21.36 25.17
CA ALA A 85 -0.86 21.91 23.82
C ALA A 85 -1.89 21.19 22.95
N VAL A 86 -1.84 19.85 22.89
CA VAL A 86 -2.80 19.06 22.10
C VAL A 86 -4.23 19.27 22.61
N SER A 87 -4.45 19.32 23.92
CA SER A 87 -5.77 19.60 24.50
C SER A 87 -6.32 20.97 24.07
N ALA A 88 -5.52 22.03 24.15
CA ALA A 88 -5.97 23.39 23.82
C ALA A 88 -6.27 23.54 22.32
N VAL A 89 -5.44 22.95 21.47
CA VAL A 89 -5.62 22.96 20.02
C VAL A 89 -6.86 22.15 19.61
N THR A 90 -7.02 20.94 20.14
CA THR A 90 -8.19 20.10 19.84
C THR A 90 -9.49 20.70 20.35
N GLU A 91 -9.48 21.43 21.47
CA GLU A 91 -10.65 22.20 21.93
C GLU A 91 -11.04 23.30 20.93
N ARG A 92 -10.05 24.05 20.42
CA ARG A 92 -10.31 25.08 19.41
C ARG A 92 -10.81 24.48 18.10
N ILE A 93 -10.24 23.36 17.66
CA ILE A 93 -10.69 22.63 16.47
C ILE A 93 -12.14 22.16 16.66
N ALA A 94 -12.48 21.62 17.83
CA ALA A 94 -13.85 21.21 18.14
C ALA A 94 -14.84 22.37 18.00
N GLN A 95 -14.47 23.58 18.46
CA GLN A 95 -15.28 24.79 18.30
C GLN A 95 -15.46 25.19 16.83
N GLN A 96 -14.39 25.13 16.03
CA GLN A 96 -14.44 25.46 14.59
C GLN A 96 -15.30 24.46 13.81
N VAL A 97 -15.08 23.16 14.02
CA VAL A 97 -15.86 22.10 13.38
C VAL A 97 -17.33 22.18 13.80
N HIS A 98 -17.60 22.39 15.10
CA HIS A 98 -18.97 22.60 15.60
C HIS A 98 -19.64 23.81 14.94
N HIS A 99 -18.93 24.92 14.75
CA HIS A 99 -19.48 26.10 14.08
C HIS A 99 -19.99 25.78 12.67
N HIS A 100 -19.20 25.08 11.85
CA HIS A 100 -19.62 24.70 10.49
C HIS A 100 -20.69 23.61 10.50
N ALA A 101 -20.52 22.56 11.31
CA ALA A 101 -21.43 21.44 11.37
C ALA A 101 -22.82 21.84 11.91
N SER A 102 -22.89 22.74 12.90
CA SER A 102 -24.15 23.25 13.46
C SER A 102 -25.01 23.99 12.42
N GLN A 103 -24.36 24.63 11.44
CA GLN A 103 -25.00 25.27 10.29
C GLN A 103 -25.41 24.28 9.19
N GLY A 104 -25.07 23.00 9.33
CA GLY A 104 -25.50 21.94 8.41
C GLY A 104 -24.72 21.87 7.12
N ARG A 105 -23.48 22.32 7.18
CA ARG A 105 -22.47 22.19 6.13
C ARG A 105 -21.74 20.87 6.33
N MET A 106 -21.25 20.29 5.24
CA MET A 106 -20.25 19.22 5.36
C MET A 106 -18.95 19.86 5.86
N VAL A 107 -18.25 19.23 6.79
CA VAL A 107 -16.95 19.73 7.26
C VAL A 107 -15.83 18.95 6.59
N LEU A 108 -14.88 19.63 5.97
CA LEU A 108 -13.65 19.06 5.45
C LEU A 108 -12.47 19.62 6.25
N THR A 109 -11.85 18.77 7.05
CA THR A 109 -10.64 19.09 7.79
C THR A 109 -9.42 18.66 6.99
N LEU A 110 -8.56 19.62 6.65
CA LEU A 110 -7.24 19.34 6.08
C LEU A 110 -6.26 19.39 7.24
N GLY A 111 -5.78 18.23 7.66
CA GLY A 111 -5.11 18.05 8.92
C GLY A 111 -3.60 18.09 8.86
N GLY A 112 -3.02 18.15 10.06
CA GLY A 112 -1.68 17.71 10.35
C GLY A 112 -1.72 16.29 10.92
N ASP A 113 -1.12 16.06 12.09
CA ASP A 113 -1.13 14.73 12.71
C ASP A 113 -2.53 14.27 13.15
N HIS A 114 -2.73 12.96 13.34
CA HIS A 114 -4.05 12.38 13.60
C HIS A 114 -4.63 12.73 14.99
N SER A 115 -3.88 13.38 15.89
CA SER A 115 -4.41 13.81 17.19
C SER A 115 -5.52 14.84 17.07
N ILE A 116 -5.56 15.58 15.95
CA ILE A 116 -6.60 16.56 15.67
C ILE A 116 -8.00 15.95 15.63
N ALA A 117 -8.10 14.63 15.37
CA ALA A 117 -9.37 13.92 15.32
C ALA A 117 -10.12 13.94 16.66
N ILE A 118 -9.43 14.16 17.80
CA ILE A 118 -10.08 14.41 19.09
C ILE A 118 -11.02 15.62 18.98
N GLY A 119 -10.55 16.69 18.32
CA GLY A 119 -11.31 17.92 18.12
C GLY A 119 -12.38 17.77 17.05
N THR A 120 -12.03 17.22 15.89
CA THR A 120 -12.96 17.10 14.76
C THR A 120 -14.14 16.18 15.09
N LEU A 121 -13.89 15.02 15.71
CA LEU A 121 -14.93 14.10 16.13
C LEU A 121 -15.81 14.73 17.22
N ALA A 122 -15.21 15.43 18.19
CA ALA A 122 -15.96 16.09 19.26
C ALA A 122 -16.92 17.16 18.73
N GLY A 123 -16.44 18.03 17.83
CA GLY A 123 -17.24 19.07 17.21
C GLY A 123 -18.38 18.51 16.35
N SER A 124 -18.07 17.52 15.51
CA SER A 124 -19.05 16.83 14.66
C SER A 124 -20.10 16.09 15.47
N ALA A 125 -19.69 15.36 16.51
CA ALA A 125 -20.60 14.59 17.36
C ALA A 125 -21.61 15.51 18.06
N LYS A 126 -21.12 16.60 18.66
CA LYS A 126 -21.96 17.57 19.35
C LYS A 126 -22.96 18.24 18.41
N ALA A 127 -22.48 18.76 17.28
CA ALA A 127 -23.34 19.41 16.31
C ALA A 127 -24.40 18.44 15.75
N THR A 128 -24.02 17.18 15.50
CA THR A 128 -24.94 16.14 15.05
C THR A 128 -26.04 15.85 16.07
N ARG A 129 -25.68 15.75 17.35
CA ARG A 129 -26.65 15.55 18.44
C ARG A 129 -27.60 16.73 18.59
N GLU A 130 -27.07 17.95 18.58
CA GLU A 130 -27.88 19.17 18.71
C GLU A 130 -28.86 19.36 17.56
N ARG A 131 -28.43 19.08 16.32
CA ARG A 131 -29.26 19.25 15.12
C ARG A 131 -30.25 18.12 14.89
N LEU A 132 -29.82 16.88 15.11
CA LEU A 132 -30.52 15.69 14.64
C LEU A 132 -31.02 14.79 15.77
N GLY A 133 -30.59 15.00 17.02
CA GLY A 133 -30.93 14.15 18.16
C GLY A 133 -30.40 12.72 18.01
N ARG A 134 -29.30 12.54 17.28
CA ARG A 134 -28.74 11.24 16.88
C ARG A 134 -27.25 11.16 17.15
N GLU A 135 -26.78 9.93 17.27
CA GLU A 135 -25.35 9.61 17.25
C GLU A 135 -24.84 9.59 15.81
N MET A 136 -23.59 10.00 15.62
CA MET A 136 -22.86 9.78 14.37
C MET A 136 -22.07 8.47 14.41
N ALA A 137 -21.77 7.94 13.23
CA ALA A 137 -20.82 6.87 13.04
C ALA A 137 -19.50 7.38 12.52
N VAL A 138 -18.43 6.64 12.83
CA VAL A 138 -17.08 6.95 12.40
C VAL A 138 -16.57 5.79 11.57
N ILE A 139 -16.18 6.10 10.33
CA ILE A 139 -15.39 5.20 9.50
C ILE A 139 -13.95 5.69 9.61
N TRP A 140 -13.10 4.88 10.21
CA TRP A 140 -11.69 5.17 10.42
C TRP A 140 -10.88 4.35 9.41
N VAL A 141 -10.27 5.03 8.43
CA VAL A 141 -9.48 4.40 7.37
C VAL A 141 -8.02 4.67 7.64
N ASP A 142 -7.28 3.65 8.04
CA ASP A 142 -5.96 3.82 8.67
C ASP A 142 -5.17 2.50 8.67
N ALA A 143 -3.84 2.57 8.65
CA ALA A 143 -2.98 1.43 8.92
C ALA A 143 -3.01 1.00 10.40
N HIS A 144 -3.24 1.96 11.29
CA HIS A 144 -3.21 1.90 12.75
C HIS A 144 -4.61 2.03 13.37
N ALA A 145 -4.76 1.63 14.62
CA ALA A 145 -6.06 1.71 15.30
C ALA A 145 -6.24 3.02 16.08
N ASP A 146 -5.15 3.71 16.42
CA ASP A 146 -5.16 5.03 17.08
C ASP A 146 -6.04 5.08 18.34
N ILE A 147 -6.08 3.95 19.06
CA ILE A 147 -6.97 3.71 20.19
C ILE A 147 -6.21 3.33 21.46
N ASN A 148 -4.89 3.53 21.49
CA ASN A 148 -4.14 3.43 22.73
C ASN A 148 -4.66 4.43 23.77
N THR A 149 -4.72 4.02 25.02
CA THR A 149 -4.92 4.96 26.13
C THR A 149 -3.55 5.51 26.57
N PRO A 150 -3.52 6.62 27.34
CA PRO A 150 -2.28 7.15 27.90
C PRO A 150 -1.43 6.08 28.62
N GLU A 151 -2.08 5.13 29.28
CA GLU A 151 -1.47 4.05 30.03
C GLU A 151 -0.96 2.88 29.16
N THR A 152 -1.49 2.71 27.95
CA THR A 152 -1.12 1.57 27.07
C THR A 152 -0.14 1.94 25.97
N SER A 153 0.01 3.23 25.65
CA SER A 153 0.90 3.68 24.58
C SER A 153 2.37 3.55 24.98
N ASP A 154 3.16 2.84 24.17
CA ASP A 154 4.61 2.76 24.37
C ASP A 154 5.35 4.05 23.96
N SER A 155 4.79 4.81 23.00
CA SER A 155 5.43 6.00 22.44
C SER A 155 5.13 7.28 23.23
N GLY A 156 3.96 7.35 23.87
CA GLY A 156 3.44 8.57 24.51
C GLY A 156 2.99 9.65 23.52
N ASN A 157 2.99 9.38 22.22
CA ASN A 157 2.54 10.32 21.19
C ASN A 157 1.01 10.26 21.09
N ILE A 158 0.34 11.41 21.19
CA ILE A 158 -1.13 11.50 21.27
C ILE A 158 -1.80 11.17 19.92
N HIS A 159 -1.09 11.27 18.79
CA HIS A 159 -1.66 10.91 17.48
C HIS A 159 -2.08 9.44 17.38
N GLY A 160 -1.52 8.54 18.20
CA GLY A 160 -1.96 7.13 18.31
C GLY A 160 -3.00 6.88 19.41
N MET A 161 -3.57 7.93 20.01
CA MET A 161 -4.59 7.87 21.06
C MET A 161 -5.94 8.57 20.75
N PRO A 162 -6.19 9.23 19.59
CA PRO A 162 -7.35 10.11 19.43
C PRO A 162 -8.68 9.38 19.64
N VAL A 163 -8.81 8.14 19.18
CA VAL A 163 -10.06 7.38 19.30
C VAL A 163 -10.37 7.03 20.76
N ALA A 164 -9.34 6.79 21.58
CA ALA A 164 -9.55 6.51 23.00
C ALA A 164 -10.19 7.71 23.71
N PHE A 165 -9.76 8.94 23.40
CA PHE A 165 -10.38 10.16 23.92
C PHE A 165 -11.77 10.40 23.31
N ALA A 166 -11.91 10.28 21.99
CA ALA A 166 -13.17 10.52 21.29
C ALA A 166 -14.29 9.55 21.73
N THR A 167 -13.96 8.31 22.09
CA THR A 167 -14.93 7.33 22.61
C THR A 167 -15.09 7.38 24.13
N GLY A 168 -14.24 8.14 24.81
CA GLY A 168 -14.22 8.26 26.27
C GLY A 168 -13.66 7.02 26.98
N LEU A 169 -12.89 6.17 26.29
CA LEU A 169 -12.09 5.09 26.87
C LEU A 169 -10.87 5.64 27.63
N ALA A 170 -10.29 6.74 27.14
CA ALA A 170 -9.35 7.57 27.86
C ALA A 170 -10.08 8.82 28.36
N ARG A 171 -10.05 9.06 29.66
CA ARG A 171 -10.59 10.28 30.28
C ARG A 171 -9.68 10.77 31.38
N GLU A 172 -9.65 12.08 31.56
CA GLU A 172 -9.04 12.71 32.72
C GLU A 172 -10.07 12.78 33.86
N GLU A 173 -9.66 12.38 35.07
CA GLU A 173 -10.53 12.46 36.24
C GLU A 173 -10.63 13.90 36.75
N ASN A 174 -9.57 14.69 36.55
CA ASN A 174 -9.54 16.10 36.88
C ASN A 174 -10.16 16.96 35.75
N PRO A 175 -11.30 17.65 35.98
CA PRO A 175 -11.92 18.52 34.97
C PRO A 175 -11.03 19.69 34.52
N ASP A 176 -10.07 20.11 35.36
CA ASP A 176 -9.11 21.18 35.04
C ASP A 176 -7.83 20.64 34.34
N GLY A 177 -7.76 19.32 34.11
CA GLY A 177 -6.63 18.67 33.43
C GLY A 177 -6.74 18.70 31.90
N PRO A 178 -5.69 18.22 31.19
CA PRO A 178 -5.74 18.05 29.74
C PRO A 178 -6.96 17.24 29.31
N PHE A 179 -7.63 17.70 28.26
CA PHE A 179 -8.88 17.12 27.73
C PHE A 179 -10.09 17.16 28.67
N GLY A 180 -10.04 17.94 29.76
CA GLY A 180 -11.16 18.13 30.68
C GLY A 180 -12.40 18.80 30.06
N TRP A 181 -12.23 19.47 28.92
CA TRP A 181 -13.30 20.04 28.10
C TRP A 181 -14.16 18.98 27.37
N LEU A 182 -13.72 17.72 27.31
CA LEU A 182 -14.50 16.63 26.71
C LEU A 182 -15.67 16.24 27.62
N HIS A 183 -16.89 16.42 27.11
CA HIS A 183 -18.13 16.13 27.80
C HIS A 183 -18.88 15.03 27.06
N LYS A 184 -19.96 14.49 27.66
CA LYS A 184 -20.69 13.34 27.09
C LYS A 184 -21.24 13.60 25.69
N ASP A 185 -21.62 14.84 25.39
CA ASP A 185 -22.10 15.32 24.09
C ASP A 185 -20.99 15.46 23.03
N HIS A 186 -19.71 15.38 23.42
CA HIS A 186 -18.58 15.31 22.50
C HIS A 186 -18.22 13.88 22.07
N LEU A 187 -18.64 12.85 22.82
CA LEU A 187 -18.09 11.51 22.63
C LEU A 187 -18.72 10.75 21.47
N VAL A 188 -18.08 9.70 20.98
CA VAL A 188 -18.62 8.80 19.95
C VAL A 188 -18.86 7.41 20.54
N SER A 189 -19.95 6.76 20.14
CA SER A 189 -20.22 5.39 20.55
C SER A 189 -19.26 4.40 19.87
N THR A 190 -18.62 3.52 20.65
CA THR A 190 -17.81 2.41 20.14
C THR A 190 -18.60 1.46 19.23
N SER A 191 -19.92 1.35 19.44
CA SER A 191 -20.81 0.55 18.59
C SER A 191 -21.07 1.13 17.19
N LYS A 192 -20.67 2.39 16.98
CA LYS A 192 -20.81 3.12 15.71
C LYS A 192 -19.45 3.44 15.09
N LEU A 193 -18.39 2.79 15.56
CA LEU A 193 -17.04 2.90 15.04
C LEU A 193 -16.69 1.67 14.21
N VAL A 194 -16.14 1.90 13.02
CA VAL A 194 -15.60 0.83 12.16
C VAL A 194 -14.24 1.22 11.62
N TYR A 195 -13.29 0.29 11.69
CA TYR A 195 -11.97 0.45 11.09
C TYR A 195 -11.86 -0.28 9.76
N ILE A 196 -11.10 0.31 8.84
CA ILE A 196 -10.78 -0.25 7.53
C ILE A 196 -9.27 -0.08 7.30
N ALA A 197 -8.64 -1.11 6.71
CA ALA A 197 -7.22 -1.14 6.31
C ALA A 197 -6.18 -1.35 7.43
N LEU A 198 -6.63 -1.77 8.62
CA LEU A 198 -5.72 -2.06 9.74
C LEU A 198 -4.67 -3.11 9.34
N ARG A 199 -3.42 -2.83 9.69
CA ARG A 199 -2.29 -3.76 9.44
C ARG A 199 -1.14 -3.63 10.43
N ASP A 200 -1.02 -2.51 11.13
CA ASP A 200 -0.09 -2.36 12.24
C ASP A 200 -0.84 -1.92 13.49
N VAL A 201 -1.11 -2.87 14.38
CA VAL A 201 -1.99 -2.64 15.54
C VAL A 201 -1.35 -3.27 16.77
N ASP A 202 -1.21 -2.49 17.83
CA ASP A 202 -0.55 -2.91 19.05
C ASP A 202 -1.34 -3.99 19.78
N ALA A 203 -0.66 -4.73 20.66
CA ALA A 203 -1.31 -5.77 21.46
C ALA A 203 -2.40 -5.22 22.41
N PRO A 204 -2.22 -4.05 23.07
CA PRO A 204 -3.28 -3.41 23.86
C PRO A 204 -4.47 -2.95 23.00
N GLU A 205 -4.22 -2.35 21.83
CA GLU A 205 -5.27 -1.90 20.93
C GLU A 205 -6.13 -3.07 20.44
N LYS A 206 -5.51 -4.19 20.04
CA LYS A 206 -6.22 -5.43 19.68
C LYS A 206 -7.14 -5.92 20.80
N ARG A 207 -6.75 -5.71 22.06
CA ARG A 207 -7.57 -6.07 23.23
C ARG A 207 -8.75 -5.12 23.36
N ILE A 208 -8.51 -3.81 23.30
CA ILE A 208 -9.54 -2.76 23.37
C ILE A 208 -10.60 -2.98 22.29
N LEU A 209 -10.19 -3.24 21.04
CA LEU A 209 -11.11 -3.52 19.92
C LEU A 209 -12.02 -4.71 20.21
N ARG A 210 -11.46 -5.81 20.76
CA ARG A 210 -12.23 -7.03 21.07
C ARG A 210 -13.16 -6.85 22.25
N GLU A 211 -12.69 -6.24 23.33
CA GLU A 211 -13.46 -6.05 24.57
C GLU A 211 -14.65 -5.11 24.36
N ASN A 212 -14.50 -4.12 23.48
CA ASN A 212 -15.57 -3.17 23.15
C ASN A 212 -16.42 -3.59 21.94
N GLY A 213 -16.13 -4.74 21.33
CA GLY A 213 -16.87 -5.25 20.18
C GLY A 213 -16.79 -4.36 18.93
N ILE A 214 -15.71 -3.59 18.80
CA ILE A 214 -15.51 -2.65 17.69
C ILE A 214 -15.23 -3.44 16.41
N ARG A 215 -15.90 -3.08 15.32
CA ARG A 215 -15.68 -3.74 14.02
C ARG A 215 -14.41 -3.19 13.37
N ALA A 216 -13.56 -4.09 12.94
CA ALA A 216 -12.32 -3.76 12.27
C ALA A 216 -12.10 -4.71 11.10
N PHE A 217 -11.81 -4.14 9.94
CA PHE A 217 -11.44 -4.86 8.73
C PHE A 217 -9.97 -4.56 8.43
N SER A 218 -9.14 -5.58 8.60
CA SER A 218 -7.73 -5.51 8.31
C SER A 218 -7.46 -5.61 6.80
N MET A 219 -6.23 -5.34 6.38
CA MET A 219 -5.81 -5.63 5.00
C MET A 219 -6.01 -7.10 4.62
N HIS A 220 -5.91 -8.03 5.58
CA HIS A 220 -6.23 -9.45 5.33
C HIS A 220 -7.71 -9.67 4.96
N ASP A 221 -8.63 -8.91 5.56
CA ASP A 221 -10.05 -8.99 5.25
C ASP A 221 -10.34 -8.40 3.87
N ILE A 222 -9.64 -7.34 3.50
CA ILE A 222 -9.70 -6.72 2.17
C ILE A 222 -9.15 -7.68 1.11
N ASP A 223 -7.99 -8.32 1.34
CA ASP A 223 -7.42 -9.33 0.43
C ASP A 223 -8.38 -10.50 0.21
N ARG A 224 -9.09 -10.92 1.28
CA ARG A 224 -9.98 -12.07 1.25
C ARG A 224 -11.32 -11.78 0.59
N HIS A 225 -11.88 -10.61 0.84
CA HIS A 225 -13.27 -10.29 0.46
C HIS A 225 -13.38 -9.26 -0.66
N GLY A 226 -12.30 -8.53 -0.95
CA GLY A 226 -12.29 -7.34 -1.80
C GLY A 226 -12.90 -6.13 -1.10
N ILE A 227 -12.43 -4.93 -1.48
CA ILE A 227 -12.87 -3.67 -0.85
C ILE A 227 -14.38 -3.44 -0.94
N GLY A 228 -15.00 -3.84 -2.06
CA GLY A 228 -16.46 -3.75 -2.26
C GLY A 228 -17.25 -4.45 -1.18
N ARG A 229 -16.89 -5.71 -0.87
CA ARG A 229 -17.59 -6.48 0.15
C ARG A 229 -17.30 -5.98 1.57
N VAL A 230 -16.08 -5.49 1.81
CA VAL A 230 -15.72 -4.86 3.09
C VAL A 230 -16.58 -3.62 3.35
N MET A 231 -16.76 -2.75 2.35
CA MET A 231 -17.62 -1.57 2.45
C MET A 231 -19.09 -1.95 2.69
N GLU A 232 -19.62 -2.97 2.01
CA GLU A 232 -20.97 -3.47 2.29
C GLU A 232 -21.13 -3.91 3.76
N MET A 233 -20.15 -4.65 4.30
CA MET A 233 -20.17 -5.11 5.69
C MET A 233 -20.04 -3.95 6.69
N ALA A 234 -19.17 -2.97 6.41
CA ALA A 234 -18.95 -1.79 7.25
C ALA A 234 -20.21 -0.92 7.30
N LEU A 235 -20.80 -0.61 6.14
CA LEU A 235 -22.03 0.19 6.05
C LEU A 235 -23.24 -0.53 6.65
N ALA A 236 -23.32 -1.87 6.49
CA ALA A 236 -24.36 -2.65 7.15
C ALA A 236 -24.24 -2.65 8.68
N HIS A 237 -23.01 -2.59 9.23
CA HIS A 237 -22.79 -2.46 10.66
C HIS A 237 -23.21 -1.10 11.20
N ILE A 238 -22.87 -0.01 10.49
CA ILE A 238 -23.24 1.35 10.85
C ILE A 238 -24.75 1.58 10.73
N GLY A 239 -25.36 1.09 9.65
CA GLY A 239 -26.76 1.28 9.30
C GLY A 239 -26.99 2.45 8.33
N ASN A 240 -28.05 2.34 7.53
CA ASN A 240 -28.32 3.24 6.39
C ASN A 240 -28.85 4.64 6.76
N ASP A 241 -29.19 4.86 8.04
CA ASP A 241 -29.79 6.09 8.56
C ASP A 241 -28.97 6.65 9.73
N THR A 242 -27.66 6.77 9.53
CA THR A 242 -26.70 7.28 10.53
C THR A 242 -25.75 8.27 9.86
N PRO A 243 -25.58 9.50 10.38
CA PRO A 243 -24.57 10.44 9.90
C PRO A 243 -23.17 9.84 9.99
N ILE A 244 -22.33 10.05 8.99
CA ILE A 244 -20.99 9.45 8.89
C ILE A 244 -19.92 10.54 8.93
N HIS A 245 -18.99 10.41 9.87
CA HIS A 245 -17.71 11.11 9.87
C HIS A 245 -16.65 10.15 9.33
N LEU A 246 -15.98 10.51 8.25
CA LEU A 246 -14.90 9.74 7.65
C LEU A 246 -13.56 10.32 8.11
N SER A 247 -12.81 9.60 8.96
CA SER A 247 -11.43 9.98 9.28
C SER A 247 -10.50 9.15 8.42
N PHE A 248 -9.74 9.80 7.55
CA PHE A 248 -8.86 9.14 6.60
C PHE A 248 -7.41 9.53 6.87
N ASP A 249 -6.64 8.57 7.38
CA ASP A 249 -5.19 8.67 7.45
C ASP A 249 -4.59 8.36 6.08
N VAL A 250 -3.74 9.24 5.56
CA VAL A 250 -3.09 8.98 4.26
C VAL A 250 -2.21 7.73 4.30
N ASP A 251 -1.70 7.35 5.48
CA ASP A 251 -0.91 6.14 5.68
C ASP A 251 -1.74 4.86 5.56
N ALA A 252 -3.07 4.93 5.48
CA ALA A 252 -3.90 3.79 5.10
C ALA A 252 -3.54 3.26 3.70
N LEU A 253 -3.11 4.16 2.81
CA LEU A 253 -2.60 3.83 1.49
C LEU A 253 -1.24 3.14 1.60
N ASP A 254 -0.94 2.28 0.63
CA ASP A 254 0.39 1.70 0.53
C ASP A 254 1.45 2.82 0.31
N PRO A 255 2.67 2.71 0.89
CA PRO A 255 3.74 3.67 0.67
C PRO A 255 4.13 3.86 -0.81
N LEU A 256 3.72 2.97 -1.72
CA LEU A 256 3.82 3.20 -3.17
C LEU A 256 2.94 4.35 -3.70
N TRP A 257 1.87 4.71 -2.98
CA TRP A 257 0.94 5.79 -3.32
C TRP A 257 1.07 6.99 -2.38
N ALA A 258 1.40 6.73 -1.11
CA ALA A 258 1.59 7.74 -0.08
C ALA A 258 2.94 7.56 0.65
N PRO A 259 4.09 7.75 -0.02
CA PRO A 259 5.40 7.54 0.60
C PRO A 259 5.75 8.58 1.69
N SER A 260 5.09 9.74 1.70
CA SER A 260 5.47 10.90 2.52
C SER A 260 4.51 11.09 3.70
N THR A 261 4.58 10.17 4.67
CA THR A 261 3.80 10.16 5.91
C THR A 261 4.67 9.78 7.12
N GLY A 262 4.20 10.08 8.33
CA GLY A 262 4.89 9.83 9.60
C GLY A 262 5.16 8.35 9.86
N THR A 263 4.27 7.43 9.51
CA THR A 263 4.35 6.00 9.89
C THR A 263 4.01 5.08 8.73
N PRO A 264 4.80 5.07 7.64
CA PRO A 264 4.46 4.31 6.45
C PRO A 264 4.55 2.79 6.70
N VAL A 265 3.42 2.09 6.54
CA VAL A 265 3.34 0.62 6.67
C VAL A 265 3.05 -0.02 5.31
N ARG A 266 3.91 -0.95 4.87
CA ARG A 266 3.74 -1.66 3.58
C ARG A 266 2.51 -2.57 3.57
N GLY A 267 2.01 -2.87 2.38
CA GLY A 267 0.83 -3.71 2.16
C GLY A 267 -0.46 -2.97 2.47
N GLY A 268 -0.52 -1.67 2.16
CA GLY A 268 -1.69 -0.82 2.38
C GLY A 268 -2.67 -0.82 1.20
N LEU A 269 -3.67 0.05 1.28
CA LEU A 269 -4.65 0.22 0.21
C LEU A 269 -3.98 0.72 -1.08
N THR A 270 -4.46 0.26 -2.22
CA THR A 270 -4.20 0.96 -3.48
C THR A 270 -4.98 2.27 -3.52
N LEU A 271 -4.52 3.27 -4.29
CA LEU A 271 -5.25 4.53 -4.46
C LEU A 271 -6.70 4.30 -4.91
N ARG A 272 -6.92 3.32 -5.81
CA ARG A 272 -8.26 2.94 -6.28
C ARG A 272 -9.17 2.41 -5.15
N GLU A 273 -8.61 1.67 -4.20
CA GLU A 273 -9.39 1.17 -3.06
C GLU A 273 -9.70 2.31 -2.08
N GLY A 274 -8.76 3.24 -1.88
CA GLY A 274 -8.99 4.47 -1.12
C GLY A 274 -10.11 5.33 -1.72
N ASP A 275 -10.02 5.64 -3.02
CA ASP A 275 -11.05 6.38 -3.75
C ASP A 275 -12.41 5.66 -3.66
N TYR A 276 -12.43 4.33 -3.82
CA TYR A 276 -13.65 3.53 -3.75
C TYR A 276 -14.32 3.58 -2.36
N ILE A 277 -13.55 3.65 -1.27
CA ILE A 277 -14.11 3.86 0.08
C ILE A 277 -14.83 5.21 0.14
N CYS A 278 -14.17 6.28 -0.30
CA CYS A 278 -14.76 7.63 -0.31
C CYS A 278 -16.01 7.70 -1.20
N GLU A 279 -15.99 7.05 -2.36
CA GLU A 279 -17.14 6.90 -3.26
C GLU A 279 -18.31 6.22 -2.57
N CYS A 280 -18.10 5.05 -1.98
CA CYS A 280 -19.14 4.30 -1.27
C CYS A 280 -19.76 5.11 -0.14
N VAL A 281 -18.93 5.84 0.63
CA VAL A 281 -19.41 6.66 1.74
C VAL A 281 -20.21 7.87 1.23
N HIS A 282 -19.75 8.54 0.18
CA HIS A 282 -20.47 9.65 -0.45
C HIS A 282 -21.83 9.19 -1.00
N GLU A 283 -21.88 8.03 -1.65
CA GLU A 283 -23.10 7.45 -2.23
C GLU A 283 -24.19 7.15 -1.21
N THR A 284 -23.85 6.97 0.06
CA THR A 284 -24.84 6.80 1.13
C THR A 284 -25.72 8.04 1.35
N GLY A 285 -25.30 9.21 0.89
CA GLY A 285 -25.89 10.51 1.24
C GLY A 285 -25.80 10.85 2.73
N SER A 286 -24.98 10.12 3.50
CA SER A 286 -24.91 10.21 4.96
C SER A 286 -23.63 10.87 5.47
N LEU A 287 -22.68 11.17 4.58
CA LEU A 287 -21.43 11.85 4.91
C LEU A 287 -21.70 13.27 5.45
N VAL A 288 -21.16 13.58 6.63
CA VAL A 288 -21.28 14.89 7.27
C VAL A 288 -19.94 15.56 7.56
N ALA A 289 -18.86 14.79 7.67
CA ALA A 289 -17.52 15.31 7.87
C ALA A 289 -16.46 14.37 7.31
N VAL A 290 -15.34 14.94 6.86
CA VAL A 290 -14.16 14.23 6.36
C VAL A 290 -12.91 14.86 6.99
N ASP A 291 -12.03 14.02 7.52
CA ASP A 291 -10.68 14.42 7.91
C ASP A 291 -9.67 13.73 6.97
N LEU A 292 -8.69 14.50 6.49
CA LEU A 292 -7.50 13.97 5.80
C LEU A 292 -6.27 14.40 6.58
N VAL A 293 -5.51 13.45 7.08
CA VAL A 293 -4.41 13.66 8.05
C VAL A 293 -3.13 12.95 7.65
N GLU A 294 -2.04 13.24 8.38
CA GLU A 294 -0.72 12.60 8.30
C GLU A 294 0.00 12.71 6.93
N VAL A 295 -0.53 13.52 6.01
CA VAL A 295 0.23 13.98 4.85
C VAL A 295 1.42 14.79 5.36
N ASN A 296 2.64 14.42 5.05
CA ASN A 296 3.81 15.19 5.46
C ASN A 296 4.68 15.52 4.26
N PRO A 297 4.57 16.73 3.68
CA PRO A 297 5.32 17.10 2.48
C PRO A 297 6.83 17.25 2.71
N THR A 298 7.31 17.23 3.96
CA THR A 298 8.72 17.50 4.30
C THR A 298 9.55 16.24 4.57
N LEU A 299 8.92 15.06 4.67
CA LEU A 299 9.62 13.81 4.95
C LEU A 299 10.34 13.24 3.71
N ALA A 300 9.89 13.59 2.51
CA ALA A 300 10.60 13.27 1.27
C ALA A 300 11.65 14.36 0.96
N ASP A 301 12.81 13.97 0.44
CA ASP A 301 13.87 14.91 0.04
C ASP A 301 13.32 15.90 -1.01
N GLU A 302 13.75 17.17 -1.06
CA GLU A 302 13.18 18.20 -1.98
C GLU A 302 13.28 17.82 -3.47
N ARG A 303 14.08 16.80 -3.81
CA ARG A 303 14.27 16.25 -5.16
C ARG A 303 13.44 14.98 -5.41
N ASP A 304 12.65 14.54 -4.43
CA ASP A 304 11.93 13.28 -4.42
C ASP A 304 10.45 13.48 -4.80
N VAL A 305 9.97 12.63 -5.71
CA VAL A 305 8.61 12.69 -6.27
C VAL A 305 7.56 12.32 -5.22
N GLY A 306 7.97 11.67 -4.13
CA GLY A 306 7.09 11.11 -3.11
C GLY A 306 6.21 12.12 -2.36
N ALA A 307 6.70 13.32 -2.05
CA ALA A 307 5.87 14.35 -1.41
C ALA A 307 4.72 14.79 -2.33
N HIS A 308 5.01 14.99 -3.62
CA HIS A 308 4.01 15.36 -4.61
C HIS A 308 2.99 14.23 -4.84
N GLU A 309 3.44 12.98 -4.85
CA GLU A 309 2.56 11.81 -4.96
C GLU A 309 1.60 11.71 -3.77
N THR A 310 2.09 11.92 -2.55
CA THR A 310 1.27 11.85 -1.34
C THR A 310 0.26 12.99 -1.28
N VAL A 311 0.65 14.22 -1.62
CA VAL A 311 -0.27 15.37 -1.71
C VAL A 311 -1.34 15.12 -2.77
N ARG A 312 -0.96 14.57 -3.94
CA ARG A 312 -1.89 14.22 -5.00
C ARG A 312 -2.86 13.11 -4.57
N ALA A 313 -2.38 12.08 -3.89
CA ALA A 313 -3.21 11.02 -3.35
C ALA A 313 -4.21 11.59 -2.33
N GLY A 314 -3.74 12.42 -1.40
CA GLY A 314 -4.60 13.13 -0.44
C GLY A 314 -5.71 13.94 -1.13
N CYS A 315 -5.37 14.72 -2.17
CA CYS A 315 -6.35 15.47 -2.95
C CYS A 315 -7.38 14.58 -3.65
N SER A 316 -6.98 13.40 -4.12
CA SER A 316 -7.90 12.41 -4.72
C SER A 316 -8.93 11.92 -3.69
N ILE A 317 -8.46 11.55 -2.49
CA ILE A 317 -9.29 10.98 -1.41
C ILE A 317 -10.38 11.95 -0.95
N VAL A 318 -10.06 13.23 -0.77
CA VAL A 318 -11.03 14.22 -0.27
C VAL A 318 -11.87 14.85 -1.37
N ARG A 319 -11.57 14.58 -2.65
CA ARG A 319 -12.41 15.01 -3.76
C ARG A 319 -13.69 14.17 -3.75
N PRO A 320 -14.88 14.77 -3.54
CA PRO A 320 -16.12 14.06 -3.76
C PRO A 320 -16.15 13.57 -5.21
N PRO A 321 -16.55 12.32 -5.47
CA PRO A 321 -16.64 11.83 -6.84
C PRO A 321 -17.67 12.65 -7.61
N SER A 322 -17.20 13.56 -8.48
CA SER A 322 -18.02 14.10 -9.55
C SER A 322 -18.33 12.96 -10.50
N SER A 323 -19.60 12.71 -10.77
CA SER A 323 -20.00 12.04 -12.00
C SER A 323 -19.37 12.79 -13.17
N SER A 324 -18.27 12.26 -13.72
CA SER A 324 -17.75 12.74 -14.99
C SER A 324 -18.87 12.64 -16.04
N PRO A 325 -18.99 13.62 -16.95
CA PRO A 325 -19.98 13.56 -18.01
C PRO A 325 -19.56 12.41 -18.92
N THR A 326 -20.22 11.25 -18.78
CA THR A 326 -20.19 10.22 -19.80
C THR A 326 -20.69 10.85 -21.09
N THR A 327 -19.75 11.11 -22.00
CA THR A 327 -20.03 11.50 -23.36
C THR A 327 -20.85 10.35 -23.93
N LYS A 328 -22.18 10.55 -24.03
CA LYS A 328 -23.07 9.62 -24.72
C LYS A 328 -22.71 9.66 -26.20
N THR A 329 -21.75 8.84 -26.63
CA THR A 329 -21.69 8.38 -28.00
C THR A 329 -22.84 7.39 -28.19
N ASN A 330 -23.88 7.87 -28.87
CA ASN A 330 -24.99 7.07 -29.35
C ASN A 330 -24.47 5.97 -30.29
N HIS A 331 -24.26 4.77 -29.77
CA HIS A 331 -24.37 3.54 -30.55
C HIS A 331 -25.42 2.64 -29.91
N ILE A 332 -26.66 2.85 -30.38
CA ILE A 332 -27.77 1.94 -30.19
C ILE A 332 -27.38 0.61 -30.85
N THR A 333 -27.05 -0.39 -30.05
CA THR A 333 -27.17 -1.79 -30.45
C THR A 333 -28.02 -2.50 -29.41
N THR A 334 -29.27 -2.70 -29.77
CA THR A 334 -30.30 -3.43 -29.04
C THR A 334 -29.86 -4.86 -28.71
N LEU A 335 -29.74 -5.19 -27.43
CA LEU A 335 -29.85 -6.55 -26.93
C LEU A 335 -30.81 -6.56 -25.74
N THR A 336 -31.99 -7.12 -26.03
CA THR A 336 -33.15 -7.27 -25.16
C THR A 336 -32.82 -8.08 -23.90
N THR A 337 -33.18 -7.51 -22.75
CA THR A 337 -33.20 -8.15 -21.44
C THR A 337 -34.27 -9.24 -21.36
N ARG A 338 -33.95 -10.38 -20.75
CA ARG A 338 -34.93 -11.35 -20.21
C ARG A 338 -34.82 -11.35 -18.68
N PRO A 339 -35.94 -11.43 -17.94
CA PRO A 339 -35.95 -11.39 -16.48
C PRO A 339 -35.57 -12.75 -15.86
N PRO A 340 -35.15 -12.79 -14.58
CA PRO A 340 -34.77 -14.02 -13.90
C PRO A 340 -36.02 -14.79 -13.46
N ARG A 341 -35.98 -16.13 -13.52
CA ARG A 341 -36.96 -17.01 -12.86
C ARG A 341 -36.37 -17.61 -11.58
N PRO A 342 -37.19 -17.81 -10.53
CA PRO A 342 -36.77 -18.44 -9.28
C PRO A 342 -36.86 -19.97 -9.39
N LEU A 343 -36.06 -20.70 -8.63
CA LEU A 343 -36.31 -22.13 -8.41
C LEU A 343 -35.92 -22.51 -6.97
N ASP A 344 -36.96 -22.81 -6.21
CA ASP A 344 -36.91 -23.47 -4.92
C ASP A 344 -36.54 -24.95 -5.03
N ARG A 345 -35.78 -25.37 -4.02
CA ARG A 345 -35.64 -26.66 -3.30
C ARG A 345 -36.17 -28.00 -3.86
N LEU A 346 -35.41 -29.01 -3.41
CA LEU A 346 -35.69 -30.43 -3.11
C LEU A 346 -35.44 -31.45 -4.24
N PHE A 347 -34.42 -32.30 -4.03
CA PHE A 347 -34.60 -33.75 -3.81
C PHE A 347 -33.37 -34.34 -3.10
N LEU A 348 -33.65 -35.17 -2.09
CA LEU A 348 -32.73 -35.91 -1.20
C LEU A 348 -32.62 -37.39 -1.66
N CYS A 349 -31.56 -38.05 -1.17
CA CYS A 349 -31.32 -39.50 -0.98
C CYS A 349 -30.31 -40.23 -1.91
N SER A 350 -29.02 -40.23 -1.50
CA SER A 350 -28.18 -41.34 -0.95
C SER A 350 -28.28 -42.80 -1.50
N PRO A 351 -27.35 -43.72 -1.10
CA PRO A 351 -25.89 -43.82 -1.30
C PRO A 351 -25.47 -45.25 -1.80
N PHE A 352 -24.18 -45.60 -1.97
CA PHE A 352 -23.56 -46.96 -1.84
C PHE A 352 -22.04 -46.89 -2.18
N LEU A 353 -21.11 -47.13 -1.22
CA LEU A 353 -20.24 -48.34 -1.01
C LEU A 353 -19.01 -48.43 -1.96
N TYR A 354 -17.77 -48.85 -1.64
CA TYR A 354 -17.07 -49.44 -0.46
C TYR A 354 -15.54 -49.58 -0.74
N HIS A 355 -14.77 -49.96 0.31
CA HIS A 355 -13.36 -50.48 0.41
C HIS A 355 -12.16 -49.50 0.38
N ARG A 356 -11.27 -49.31 1.39
CA ARG A 356 -10.70 -50.00 2.60
C ARG A 356 -9.44 -50.87 2.39
N ARG A 357 -8.29 -50.46 2.97
CA ARG A 357 -7.31 -51.19 3.86
C ARG A 357 -5.93 -50.47 3.86
N HIS A 358 -5.39 -49.92 4.96
CA HIS A 358 -4.71 -50.49 6.16
C HIS A 358 -3.42 -51.30 5.91
N HIS A 359 -2.30 -50.85 6.49
CA HIS A 359 -1.36 -51.66 7.30
C HIS A 359 -0.49 -50.77 8.22
N ARG A 360 -0.54 -51.07 9.53
CA ARG A 360 0.41 -50.68 10.60
C ARG A 360 0.82 -52.00 11.28
N HIS A 361 2.12 -52.17 11.56
CA HIS A 361 2.64 -53.27 12.40
C HIS A 361 3.21 -52.73 13.72
N HIS A 362 3.26 -53.60 14.73
CA HIS A 362 3.30 -53.31 16.16
C HIS A 362 4.42 -54.13 16.84
N ARG A 363 5.08 -53.53 17.86
CA ARG A 363 5.59 -54.11 19.14
C ARG A 363 6.90 -54.93 19.15
N PRO A 364 7.57 -55.19 20.32
CA PRO A 364 7.10 -55.14 21.73
C PRO A 364 8.03 -54.50 22.83
N SER A 365 7.55 -54.63 24.07
CA SER A 365 7.84 -54.08 25.43
C SER A 365 8.88 -54.81 26.32
N LEU A 366 9.37 -54.18 27.43
CA LEU A 366 9.47 -54.74 28.82
C LEU A 366 9.91 -53.69 29.91
N PRO A 367 9.71 -53.94 31.23
CA PRO A 367 9.65 -52.96 32.36
C PRO A 367 10.65 -53.18 33.54
N HIS A 368 10.73 -52.25 34.54
CA HIS A 368 10.97 -52.46 36.00
C HIS A 368 11.07 -51.08 36.76
N ILE A 369 10.26 -50.77 37.79
CA ILE A 369 10.29 -51.06 39.26
C ILE A 369 11.18 -50.11 40.14
N HIS A 370 10.49 -49.35 41.01
CA HIS A 370 10.80 -48.80 42.37
C HIS A 370 12.04 -47.91 42.65
N ASN A 371 11.83 -46.70 43.21
CA ASN A 371 11.96 -46.43 44.65
C ASN A 371 11.66 -44.97 45.06
N LEU A 372 11.22 -44.84 46.32
CA LEU A 372 10.80 -43.64 47.06
C LEU A 372 11.97 -43.07 47.88
N ILE A 373 11.86 -41.78 48.26
CA ILE A 373 12.56 -41.03 49.33
C ILE A 373 13.92 -40.38 48.99
N MET A 374 13.92 -39.04 48.94
CA MET A 374 14.74 -38.14 49.79
C MET A 374 14.45 -36.69 49.44
N ALA A 375 14.02 -35.92 50.43
CA ALA A 375 14.00 -34.47 50.40
C ALA A 375 15.42 -33.93 50.58
N SER A 376 15.86 -33.04 49.70
CA SER A 376 16.88 -32.05 50.04
C SER A 376 16.78 -30.84 49.10
N THR A 377 16.62 -29.68 49.72
CA THR A 377 16.72 -28.32 49.18
C THR A 377 17.97 -28.10 48.32
N VAL A 378 17.81 -27.71 47.05
CA VAL A 378 18.83 -26.97 46.29
C VAL A 378 18.14 -26.04 45.27
N ALA A 379 18.49 -24.75 45.38
CA ALA A 379 18.23 -23.60 44.52
C ALA A 379 17.54 -23.83 43.15
N GLU A 380 16.39 -23.19 42.95
CA GLU A 380 15.83 -22.91 41.62
C GLU A 380 16.76 -21.96 40.86
N SER A 381 17.60 -22.55 40.02
CA SER A 381 18.16 -21.85 38.87
C SER A 381 17.11 -21.87 37.76
N VAL A 382 16.65 -20.70 37.35
CA VAL A 382 15.75 -20.54 36.20
C VAL A 382 16.50 -21.01 34.96
N LEU A 383 16.26 -22.27 34.57
CA LEU A 383 16.65 -22.82 33.28
C LEU A 383 15.85 -22.09 32.20
N TYR A 384 16.50 -21.12 31.55
CA TYR A 384 16.04 -20.58 30.27
C TYR A 384 15.98 -21.74 29.28
N GLU A 385 14.81 -22.31 29.08
CA GLU A 385 14.57 -23.26 28.01
C GLU A 385 14.72 -22.50 26.69
N ARG A 386 15.92 -22.57 26.09
CA ARG A 386 16.17 -22.05 24.74
C ARG A 386 15.18 -22.74 23.81
N ARG A 387 14.13 -22.03 23.39
CA ARG A 387 13.29 -22.45 22.27
C ARG A 387 14.22 -22.88 21.14
N PRO A 388 14.11 -24.11 20.62
CA PRO A 388 14.95 -24.53 19.51
C PRO A 388 14.69 -23.56 18.36
N VAL A 389 15.71 -22.81 17.97
CA VAL A 389 15.70 -22.01 16.74
C VAL A 389 15.48 -23.02 15.62
N LYS A 390 14.23 -23.12 15.12
CA LYS A 390 13.92 -23.89 13.92
C LYS A 390 14.69 -23.23 12.79
N THR A 391 15.84 -23.81 12.45
CA THR A 391 16.57 -23.43 11.24
C THR A 391 15.77 -23.94 10.05
N HIS A 392 14.88 -23.08 9.52
CA HIS A 392 14.14 -23.38 8.29
C HIS A 392 15.16 -23.56 7.17
N ARG A 393 15.22 -24.76 6.59
CA ARG A 393 16.03 -25.07 5.42
C ARG A 393 15.15 -24.98 4.19
N TYR A 394 15.42 -23.99 3.34
CA TYR A 394 14.76 -23.84 2.05
C TYR A 394 15.10 -25.02 1.12
N GLN A 395 14.08 -25.69 0.58
CA GLN A 395 14.25 -26.79 -0.37
C GLN A 395 14.09 -26.28 -1.79
N TRP A 396 15.20 -26.20 -2.52
CA TRP A 396 15.20 -25.74 -3.91
C TRP A 396 14.99 -26.89 -4.90
N PRO A 397 14.21 -26.69 -5.99
CA PRO A 397 14.05 -27.69 -7.05
C PRO A 397 15.35 -27.79 -7.88
N GLY A 398 16.24 -28.70 -7.51
CA GLY A 398 17.60 -28.78 -8.06
C GLY A 398 17.67 -28.90 -9.59
N VAL A 399 16.76 -29.66 -10.22
CA VAL A 399 16.71 -29.80 -11.69
C VAL A 399 16.36 -28.49 -12.36
N GLN A 400 15.32 -27.80 -11.88
CA GLN A 400 14.87 -26.52 -12.46
C GLN A 400 15.93 -25.43 -12.27
N LEU A 401 16.55 -25.38 -11.09
CA LEU A 401 17.62 -24.43 -10.80
C LEU A 401 18.85 -24.66 -11.71
N ASN A 402 19.25 -25.91 -11.94
CA ASN A 402 20.36 -26.23 -12.83
C ASN A 402 20.07 -25.87 -14.29
N ILE A 403 18.84 -26.12 -14.76
CA ILE A 403 18.38 -25.73 -16.11
C ILE A 403 18.45 -24.21 -16.25
N TRP A 404 17.97 -23.47 -15.25
CA TRP A 404 18.03 -22.03 -15.25
C TRP A 404 19.47 -21.50 -15.31
N ILE A 405 20.37 -22.04 -14.48
CA ILE A 405 21.79 -21.66 -14.46
C ILE A 405 22.42 -21.87 -15.84
N LEU A 406 22.19 -23.04 -16.46
CA LEU A 406 22.75 -23.35 -17.77
C LEU A 406 22.28 -22.36 -18.85
N ILE A 407 20.98 -22.06 -18.89
CA ILE A 407 20.41 -21.18 -19.90
C ILE A 407 20.91 -19.75 -19.74
N MET A 408 20.94 -19.24 -18.50
CA MET A 408 21.45 -17.89 -18.23
C MET A 408 22.96 -17.77 -18.50
N LEU A 409 23.73 -18.83 -18.24
CA LEU A 409 25.15 -18.89 -18.57
C LEU A 409 25.36 -18.78 -20.09
N VAL A 410 24.64 -19.59 -20.87
CA VAL A 410 24.74 -19.58 -22.35
C VAL A 410 24.32 -18.21 -22.91
N ALA A 411 23.20 -17.65 -22.45
CA ALA A 411 22.73 -16.35 -22.91
C ALA A 411 23.74 -15.23 -22.60
N SER A 412 24.31 -15.22 -21.38
CA SER A 412 25.26 -14.19 -20.96
C SER A 412 26.59 -14.29 -21.72
N CYS A 413 27.15 -15.49 -21.84
CA CYS A 413 28.38 -15.71 -22.62
C CYS A 413 28.20 -15.34 -24.10
N PHE A 414 27.04 -15.67 -24.68
CA PHE A 414 26.72 -15.31 -26.06
C PHE A 414 26.69 -13.79 -26.26
N LEU A 415 26.02 -13.04 -25.37
CA LEU A 415 25.94 -11.57 -25.46
C LEU A 415 27.31 -10.92 -25.29
N ILE A 416 28.13 -11.39 -24.33
CA ILE A 416 29.50 -10.88 -24.16
C ILE A 416 30.31 -11.09 -25.44
N GLY A 417 30.32 -12.30 -26.00
CA GLY A 417 31.08 -12.61 -27.21
C GLY A 417 30.61 -11.80 -28.43
N SER A 418 29.30 -11.69 -28.62
CA SER A 418 28.71 -11.00 -29.77
C SER A 418 29.03 -9.51 -29.76
N PHE A 419 28.80 -8.83 -28.63
CA PHE A 419 29.03 -7.40 -28.53
C PHE A 419 30.52 -7.04 -28.40
N ALA A 420 31.37 -7.93 -27.88
CA ALA A 420 32.83 -7.75 -27.95
C ALA A 420 33.32 -7.74 -29.40
N ILE A 421 32.83 -8.66 -30.23
CA ILE A 421 33.14 -8.67 -31.67
C ILE A 421 32.66 -7.39 -32.34
N PHE A 422 31.45 -6.92 -32.02
CA PHE A 422 30.95 -5.67 -32.59
C PHE A 422 31.76 -4.44 -32.17
N ILE A 423 32.21 -4.36 -30.92
CA ILE A 423 33.13 -3.31 -30.45
C ILE A 423 34.42 -3.35 -31.27
N GLN A 424 35.03 -4.53 -31.42
CA GLN A 424 36.25 -4.69 -32.21
C GLN A 424 36.05 -4.26 -33.67
N VAL A 425 34.91 -4.60 -34.28
CA VAL A 425 34.58 -4.17 -35.65
C VAL A 425 34.45 -2.65 -35.75
N GLN A 426 33.79 -1.98 -34.78
CA GLN A 426 33.69 -0.52 -34.76
C GLN A 426 35.07 0.14 -34.65
N GLU A 427 35.94 -0.39 -33.79
CA GLU A 427 37.32 0.09 -33.62
C GLU A 427 38.14 -0.05 -34.91
N GLN A 428 38.07 -1.20 -35.58
CA GLN A 428 38.78 -1.42 -36.86
C GLN A 428 38.26 -0.51 -37.99
N LEU A 429 36.98 -0.14 -37.95
CA LEU A 429 36.37 0.78 -38.89
C LEU A 429 36.52 2.26 -38.50
N LEU A 430 37.16 2.56 -37.37
CA LEU A 430 37.31 3.92 -36.81
C LEU A 430 35.96 4.63 -36.63
N LEU A 431 34.94 3.87 -36.25
CA LEU A 431 33.59 4.37 -36.00
C LEU A 431 33.32 4.52 -34.49
N PRO A 432 32.43 5.45 -34.08
CA PRO A 432 32.09 5.62 -32.68
C PRO A 432 31.35 4.38 -32.15
N ILE A 433 31.80 3.86 -31.00
CA ILE A 433 31.17 2.72 -30.33
C ILE A 433 29.86 3.19 -29.68
N PRO A 434 28.70 2.63 -30.06
CA PRO A 434 27.44 2.97 -29.42
C PRO A 434 27.44 2.58 -27.93
N TRP A 435 26.88 3.43 -27.07
CA TRP A 435 26.86 3.22 -25.61
C TRP A 435 26.26 1.87 -25.19
N TYR A 436 25.32 1.35 -25.98
CA TYR A 436 24.61 0.12 -25.63
C TYR A 436 25.45 -1.15 -25.87
N PHE A 437 26.53 -1.07 -26.65
CA PHE A 437 27.48 -2.20 -26.80
C PHE A 437 28.18 -2.53 -25.46
N PRO A 438 28.94 -1.61 -24.84
CA PRO A 438 29.57 -1.89 -23.54
C PRO A 438 28.53 -2.08 -22.42
N TYR A 439 27.35 -1.47 -22.53
CA TYR A 439 26.24 -1.72 -21.61
C TYR A 439 25.84 -3.21 -21.60
N LEU A 440 25.58 -3.81 -22.77
CA LEU A 440 25.17 -5.21 -22.87
C LEU A 440 26.25 -6.17 -22.40
N VAL A 441 27.52 -5.88 -22.70
CA VAL A 441 28.67 -6.63 -22.17
C VAL A 441 28.70 -6.56 -20.63
N THR A 442 28.47 -5.38 -20.06
CA THR A 442 28.47 -5.16 -18.60
C THR A 442 27.33 -5.93 -17.93
N VAL A 443 26.10 -5.83 -18.44
CA VAL A 443 24.92 -6.51 -17.87
C VAL A 443 25.08 -8.03 -17.93
N ALA A 444 25.57 -8.57 -19.05
CA ALA A 444 25.85 -9.99 -19.17
C ALA A 444 26.98 -10.45 -18.24
N SER A 445 28.01 -9.63 -18.03
CA SER A 445 29.10 -9.91 -17.06
C SER A 445 28.60 -9.92 -15.61
N LEU A 446 27.72 -8.97 -15.24
CA LEU A 446 27.07 -8.97 -13.93
C LEU A 446 26.21 -10.21 -13.72
N THR A 447 25.55 -10.70 -14.78
CA THR A 447 24.76 -11.93 -14.73
C THR A 447 25.64 -13.15 -14.49
N LEU A 448 26.82 -13.24 -15.12
CA LEU A 448 27.80 -14.29 -14.83
C LEU A 448 28.31 -14.22 -13.39
N ALA A 449 28.64 -13.03 -12.90
CA ALA A 449 29.07 -12.83 -11.51
C ALA A 449 27.98 -13.27 -10.52
N TYR A 450 26.72 -12.96 -10.81
CA TYR A 450 25.58 -13.42 -10.03
C TYR A 450 25.41 -14.94 -10.06
N ILE A 451 25.55 -15.59 -11.22
CA ILE A 451 25.53 -17.06 -11.32
C ILE A 451 26.64 -17.69 -10.46
N LEU A 452 27.86 -17.15 -10.48
CA LEU A 452 28.97 -17.62 -9.65
C LEU A 452 28.67 -17.45 -8.15
N LEU A 453 28.06 -16.33 -7.76
CA LEU A 453 27.59 -16.11 -6.39
C LEU A 453 26.55 -17.15 -5.98
N LEU A 454 25.57 -17.45 -6.86
CA LEU A 454 24.56 -18.48 -6.59
C LEU A 454 25.20 -19.85 -6.42
N LEU A 455 26.14 -20.24 -7.29
CA LEU A 455 26.87 -21.50 -7.18
C LEU A 455 27.67 -21.59 -5.86
N TYR A 456 28.31 -20.50 -5.44
CA TYR A 456 28.99 -20.41 -4.15
C TYR A 456 28.02 -20.58 -2.97
N LEU A 457 26.84 -19.96 -3.02
CA LEU A 457 25.81 -20.09 -1.98
C LEU A 457 25.20 -21.50 -1.94
N ILE A 458 25.02 -22.14 -3.10
CA ILE A 458 24.57 -23.53 -3.23
C ILE A 458 25.60 -24.46 -2.59
N PHE A 459 26.89 -24.28 -2.90
CA PHE A 459 27.99 -25.06 -2.33
C PHE A 459 28.00 -24.99 -0.80
N ASN A 460 27.81 -23.79 -0.25
CA ASN A 460 27.74 -23.55 1.21
C ASN A 460 26.40 -23.92 1.85
N ARG A 461 25.40 -24.38 1.07
CA ARG A 461 24.02 -24.66 1.52
C ARG A 461 23.35 -23.46 2.23
N ARG A 462 23.64 -22.24 1.77
CA ARG A 462 23.12 -20.97 2.31
C ARG A 462 22.32 -20.17 1.29
N LEU A 463 21.71 -20.84 0.32
CA LEU A 463 20.91 -20.18 -0.71
C LEU A 463 19.57 -19.70 -0.15
N LEU A 464 19.49 -18.41 0.17
CA LEU A 464 18.29 -17.76 0.67
C LEU A 464 17.42 -17.24 -0.49
N PRO A 465 16.09 -17.49 -0.49
CA PRO A 465 15.19 -17.00 -1.53
C PRO A 465 15.22 -15.49 -1.72
N ALA A 466 15.40 -14.72 -0.65
CA ALA A 466 15.49 -13.26 -0.71
C ALA A 466 16.69 -12.78 -1.54
N ILE A 467 17.86 -13.42 -1.40
CA ILE A 467 19.07 -13.09 -2.20
C ILE A 467 18.82 -13.38 -3.68
N VAL A 468 18.17 -14.52 -3.97
CA VAL A 468 17.83 -14.90 -5.34
C VAL A 468 16.85 -13.90 -5.95
N MET A 469 15.78 -13.56 -5.22
CA MET A 469 14.72 -12.65 -5.68
C MET A 469 15.24 -11.24 -5.96
N ILE A 470 16.00 -10.64 -5.04
CA ILE A 470 16.53 -9.28 -5.19
C ILE A 470 17.54 -9.23 -6.35
N GLY A 471 18.47 -10.20 -6.41
CA GLY A 471 19.47 -10.24 -7.48
C GLY A 471 18.84 -10.45 -8.86
N ALA A 472 17.85 -11.34 -8.96
CA ALA A 472 17.14 -11.58 -10.22
C ALA A 472 16.32 -10.36 -10.67
N PHE A 473 15.70 -9.63 -9.75
CA PHE A 473 14.95 -8.42 -10.08
C PHE A 473 15.85 -7.30 -10.62
N VAL A 474 16.98 -7.04 -9.97
CA VAL A 474 17.96 -6.04 -10.44
C VAL A 474 18.47 -6.40 -11.83
N LEU A 475 18.85 -7.66 -12.04
CA LEU A 475 19.31 -8.13 -13.34
C LEU A 475 18.19 -8.09 -14.39
N PHE A 476 16.94 -8.38 -14.02
CA PHE A 476 15.80 -8.31 -14.93
C PHE A 476 15.60 -6.91 -15.48
N VAL A 477 15.65 -5.87 -14.63
CA VAL A 477 15.51 -4.48 -15.08
C VAL A 477 16.63 -4.11 -16.06
N LEU A 478 17.88 -4.43 -15.72
CA LEU A 478 19.04 -4.16 -16.58
C LEU A 478 18.96 -4.93 -17.91
N TRP A 479 18.57 -6.20 -17.85
CA TRP A 479 18.44 -7.05 -19.03
C TRP A 479 17.29 -6.60 -19.94
N MET A 480 16.19 -6.12 -19.35
CA MET A 480 15.03 -5.59 -20.09
C MET A 480 15.38 -4.33 -20.87
N VAL A 481 16.14 -3.40 -20.28
CA VAL A 481 16.64 -2.23 -21.01
C VAL A 481 17.49 -2.66 -22.21
N GLY A 482 18.38 -3.64 -22.02
CA GLY A 482 19.16 -4.22 -23.11
C GLY A 482 18.30 -4.82 -24.23
N LEU A 483 17.27 -5.59 -23.86
CA LEU A 483 16.33 -6.19 -24.80
C LEU A 483 15.57 -5.12 -25.61
N VAL A 484 15.06 -4.08 -24.95
CA VAL A 484 14.35 -2.98 -25.62
C VAL A 484 15.26 -2.28 -26.61
N VAL A 485 16.51 -1.99 -26.23
CA VAL A 485 17.46 -1.34 -27.13
C VAL A 485 17.77 -2.22 -28.34
N ILE A 486 18.05 -3.51 -28.14
CA ILE A 486 18.29 -4.44 -29.25
C ILE A 486 17.05 -4.51 -30.16
N ALA A 487 15.84 -4.55 -29.59
CA ALA A 487 14.60 -4.58 -30.36
C ALA A 487 14.44 -3.32 -31.23
N VAL A 488 14.72 -2.14 -30.68
CA VAL A 488 14.66 -0.87 -31.42
C VAL A 488 15.70 -0.82 -32.53
N GLN A 489 16.93 -1.28 -32.29
CA GLN A 489 17.97 -1.31 -33.33
C GLN A 489 17.64 -2.35 -34.43
N LEU A 490 17.09 -3.50 -34.04
CA LEU A 490 16.79 -4.58 -34.97
C LEU A 490 15.54 -4.32 -35.81
N PHE A 491 14.48 -3.75 -35.24
CA PHE A 491 13.17 -3.60 -35.87
C PHE A 491 12.67 -2.15 -36.01
N GLY A 492 13.50 -1.15 -35.68
CA GLY A 492 13.12 0.26 -35.70
C GLY A 492 12.65 0.78 -37.07
N PRO A 493 11.79 1.82 -37.10
CA PRO A 493 11.18 2.33 -38.33
C PRO A 493 12.16 3.07 -39.26
N THR A 494 13.31 3.53 -38.74
CA THR A 494 14.30 4.30 -39.50
C THR A 494 15.66 3.60 -39.45
N GLY A 495 16.07 2.98 -40.55
CA GLY A 495 17.42 2.40 -40.69
C GLY A 495 17.68 1.19 -39.79
N SER A 496 16.72 0.28 -39.64
CA SER A 496 16.91 -0.92 -38.83
C SER A 496 18.01 -1.84 -39.36
N VAL A 497 18.65 -2.56 -38.45
CA VAL A 497 19.62 -3.60 -38.80
C VAL A 497 18.97 -4.66 -39.68
N GLN A 498 17.74 -5.08 -39.34
CA GLN A 498 17.03 -6.09 -40.12
C GLN A 498 16.74 -5.61 -41.55
N GLY A 499 16.22 -4.38 -41.72
CA GLY A 499 15.95 -3.83 -43.06
C GLY A 499 17.23 -3.68 -43.90
N SER A 500 18.33 -3.25 -43.26
CA SER A 500 19.64 -3.15 -43.93
C SER A 500 20.18 -4.52 -44.34
N CYS A 501 20.02 -5.54 -43.48
CA CYS A 501 20.42 -6.91 -43.76
C CYS A 501 19.56 -7.56 -44.84
N ASP A 502 18.25 -7.32 -44.86
CA ASP A 502 17.34 -7.85 -45.88
C ASP A 502 17.74 -7.34 -47.27
N VAL A 503 17.98 -6.04 -47.41
CA VAL A 503 18.36 -5.42 -48.68
C VAL A 503 19.79 -5.76 -49.09
N ALA A 504 20.76 -5.60 -48.19
CA ALA A 504 22.18 -5.68 -48.56
C ALA A 504 22.76 -7.09 -48.53
N VAL A 505 22.16 -8.02 -47.77
CA VAL A 505 22.76 -9.34 -47.51
C VAL A 505 21.81 -10.47 -47.91
N PHE A 506 20.59 -10.53 -47.37
CA PHE A 506 19.71 -11.68 -47.56
C PHE A 506 19.06 -11.74 -48.95
N SER A 507 19.00 -10.61 -49.67
CA SER A 507 18.54 -10.55 -51.07
C SER A 507 19.53 -11.15 -52.09
N PHE A 508 20.76 -11.44 -51.67
CA PHE A 508 21.83 -11.96 -52.53
C PHE A 508 22.33 -13.31 -52.03
N ASN A 509 22.80 -14.18 -52.94
CA ASN A 509 23.37 -15.48 -52.58
C ASN A 509 24.55 -15.84 -53.50
N PRO A 510 25.68 -15.11 -53.41
CA PRO A 510 26.87 -15.39 -54.22
C PRO A 510 27.48 -16.76 -53.87
N THR A 511 28.03 -17.45 -54.87
CA THR A 511 28.68 -18.77 -54.70
C THR A 511 30.08 -18.79 -55.33
N GLY A 512 30.96 -19.67 -54.83
CA GLY A 512 32.32 -19.86 -55.33
C GLY A 512 33.43 -19.24 -54.45
N PRO A 513 34.71 -19.59 -54.68
CA PRO A 513 35.84 -19.15 -53.87
C PRO A 513 36.33 -17.74 -54.29
N SER A 514 35.51 -16.73 -54.04
CA SER A 514 35.83 -15.32 -54.35
C SER A 514 35.83 -14.44 -53.09
N LEU A 515 36.61 -13.36 -53.11
CA LEU A 515 36.65 -12.38 -52.02
C LEU A 515 35.27 -11.78 -51.75
N HIS A 516 34.46 -11.59 -52.80
CA HIS A 516 33.08 -11.12 -52.69
C HIS A 516 32.20 -12.11 -51.89
N THR A 517 32.34 -13.42 -52.14
CA THR A 517 31.60 -14.44 -51.39
C THR A 517 32.04 -14.48 -49.92
N LEU A 518 33.34 -14.32 -49.65
CA LEU A 518 33.86 -14.25 -48.28
C LEU A 518 33.32 -13.01 -47.53
N ALA A 519 33.33 -11.84 -48.16
CA ALA A 519 32.80 -10.61 -47.58
C ALA A 519 31.29 -10.72 -47.29
N TRP A 520 30.53 -11.31 -48.20
CA TRP A 520 29.11 -11.58 -48.00
C TRP A 520 28.85 -12.56 -46.85
N LEU A 521 29.63 -13.64 -46.74
CA LEU A 521 29.52 -14.58 -45.61
C LEU A 521 29.76 -13.87 -44.27
N GLN A 522 30.74 -12.96 -44.22
CA GLN A 522 31.01 -12.17 -43.03
C GLN A 522 29.86 -11.23 -42.67
N GLN A 523 29.28 -10.53 -43.66
CA GLN A 523 28.11 -9.67 -43.44
C GLN A 523 26.88 -10.48 -42.99
N ARG A 524 26.68 -11.67 -43.58
CA ARG A 524 25.62 -12.59 -43.17
C ARG A 524 25.78 -13.05 -41.74
N ALA A 525 27.00 -13.37 -41.32
CA ALA A 525 27.29 -13.73 -39.94
C ALA A 525 26.94 -12.57 -38.99
N VAL A 526 27.30 -11.33 -39.32
CA VAL A 526 26.93 -10.14 -38.52
C VAL A 526 25.41 -10.00 -38.38
N CYS A 527 24.67 -10.11 -39.48
CA CYS A 527 23.21 -10.03 -39.46
C CYS A 527 22.56 -11.13 -38.61
N GLN A 528 23.04 -12.37 -38.71
CA GLN A 528 22.54 -13.49 -37.91
C GLN A 528 22.89 -13.35 -36.42
N THR A 529 24.05 -12.81 -36.09
CA THR A 529 24.45 -12.52 -34.70
C THR A 529 23.49 -11.54 -34.03
N TRP A 530 23.00 -10.53 -34.76
CA TRP A 530 21.98 -9.60 -34.24
C TRP A 530 20.64 -10.29 -33.92
N GLN A 531 20.17 -11.17 -34.80
CA GLN A 531 18.95 -11.96 -34.56
C GLN A 531 19.12 -12.90 -33.36
N ALA A 532 20.27 -13.55 -33.26
CA ALA A 532 20.60 -14.39 -32.12
C ALA A 532 20.69 -13.58 -30.81
N ALA A 533 21.31 -12.40 -30.83
CA ALA A 533 21.37 -11.51 -29.67
C ALA A 533 19.98 -11.15 -29.16
N PHE A 534 19.06 -10.80 -30.05
CA PHE A 534 17.66 -10.54 -29.69
C PHE A 534 16.99 -11.78 -29.05
N ALA A 535 17.15 -12.95 -29.66
CA ALA A 535 16.58 -14.19 -29.15
C ALA A 535 17.11 -14.54 -27.75
N PHE A 536 18.43 -14.48 -27.53
CA PHE A 536 19.04 -14.72 -26.23
C PHE A 536 18.66 -13.65 -25.20
N SER A 537 18.46 -12.40 -25.61
CA SER A 537 17.95 -11.36 -24.72
C SER A 537 16.51 -11.63 -24.27
N ILE A 538 15.62 -12.12 -25.15
CA ILE A 538 14.27 -12.55 -24.75
C ILE A 538 14.33 -13.71 -23.77
N VAL A 539 15.10 -14.75 -24.11
CA VAL A 539 15.25 -15.94 -23.27
C VAL A 539 15.76 -15.54 -21.88
N GLY A 540 16.78 -14.68 -21.81
CA GLY A 540 17.31 -14.20 -20.53
C GLY A 540 16.26 -13.47 -19.69
N ALA A 541 15.46 -12.58 -20.29
CA ALA A 541 14.40 -11.85 -19.59
C ALA A 541 13.33 -12.80 -19.02
N LEU A 542 12.88 -13.77 -19.81
CA LEU A 542 11.88 -14.76 -19.38
C LEU A 542 12.40 -15.63 -18.24
N PHE A 543 13.66 -16.07 -18.34
CA PHE A 543 14.26 -16.92 -17.31
C PHE A 543 14.54 -16.13 -16.02
N LEU A 544 14.86 -14.84 -16.09
CA LEU A 544 14.98 -13.99 -14.89
C LEU A 544 13.64 -13.85 -14.15
N VAL A 545 12.51 -13.74 -14.86
CA VAL A 545 11.18 -13.82 -14.24
C VAL A 545 10.93 -15.21 -13.66
N TRP A 546 11.31 -16.28 -14.37
CA TRP A 546 11.09 -17.65 -13.91
C TRP A 546 11.82 -17.96 -12.60
N ILE A 547 13.07 -17.52 -12.41
CA ILE A 547 13.78 -17.71 -11.14
C ILE A 547 13.18 -16.91 -9.99
N MET A 548 12.59 -15.74 -10.26
CA MET A 548 11.84 -14.99 -9.24
C MET A 548 10.60 -15.77 -8.77
N VAL A 549 9.84 -16.35 -9.71
CA VAL A 549 8.69 -17.21 -9.39
C VAL A 549 9.14 -18.45 -8.60
N MET A 550 10.22 -19.11 -9.02
CA MET A 550 10.78 -20.24 -8.28
C MET A 550 11.23 -19.83 -6.86
N ALA A 551 11.91 -18.70 -6.71
CA ALA A 551 12.33 -18.18 -5.40
C ALA A 551 11.13 -17.88 -4.49
N TYR A 552 10.06 -17.28 -5.04
CA TYR A 552 8.82 -17.06 -4.32
C TYR A 552 8.15 -18.37 -3.88
N GLN A 553 8.06 -19.36 -4.76
CA GLN A 553 7.52 -20.67 -4.41
C GLN A 553 8.32 -21.34 -3.28
N VAL A 554 9.65 -21.27 -3.34
CA VAL A 554 10.53 -21.79 -2.28
C VAL A 554 10.36 -21.01 -0.97
N PHE A 555 10.09 -19.70 -1.03
CA PHE A 555 9.83 -18.88 0.15
C PHE A 555 8.49 -19.22 0.81
N VAL A 556 7.43 -19.41 0.03
CA VAL A 556 6.08 -19.73 0.54
C VAL A 556 5.98 -21.17 1.04
N THR A 557 6.76 -22.10 0.47
CA THR A 557 6.73 -23.53 0.85
C THR A 557 7.67 -23.90 2.00
N ALA A 558 8.53 -22.97 2.45
CA ALA A 558 9.45 -23.16 3.57
C ALA A 558 8.84 -22.76 4.91
#